data_AF-A0A1Y6D1D7-F1
#
_entry.id   AF-A0A1Y6D1D7-F1
#
_cell.length_a   1.000
_cell.length_b   1.000
_cell.length_c   1.000
_cell.angle_alpha   90.00
_cell.angle_beta   90.00
_cell.angle_gamma   90.00
#
_symmetry.space_group_name_H-M   'P 1'
#
loop_
_entity.id
_entity.type
_entity.pdbx_description
1 polymer ?
#
loop_
_entity_poly.entity_id
_entity_poly.type
_entity_poly.pdbx_seq_one_letter_code
_entity_poly.pdbx_strand_id
1 'polypeptide(L)'
;MVEIQNKLGEEMETFLADLTNAIKNKLASQVQTVQETLWAEQTRLNSLWWSEALYSPSLRCGYREIPPELAATIMAFDLLAEVSKPTPASVAHLLAETVNRLPGAGFDRKQGFRDWLLEICKTRDQFPQAVLKDLIPPPDEGRLSLRDAVVLALGKNPDVDAALRRTGISDDAELSLPVFSRALFRQEQAVRLAGGRA
;
A
#
# COMPACT_ATOMS: atom_id res chain seq x y z
N MET A 1 -20.44 -23.61 -61.92
CA MET A 1 -20.86 -22.20 -61.71
C MET A 1 -21.46 -22.01 -60.31
N VAL A 2 -22.42 -22.85 -59.89
CA VAL A 2 -22.99 -22.86 -58.53
C VAL A 2 -21.94 -23.12 -57.43
N GLU A 3 -21.01 -24.04 -57.67
CA GLU A 3 -19.95 -24.41 -56.71
C GLU A 3 -18.95 -23.27 -56.42
N ILE A 4 -18.68 -22.44 -57.44
CA ILE A 4 -17.83 -21.24 -57.30
C ILE A 4 -18.56 -20.14 -56.54
N GLN A 5 -19.88 -20.00 -56.75
CA GLN A 5 -20.70 -19.03 -56.02
C GLN A 5 -20.86 -19.39 -54.54
N ASN A 6 -21.01 -20.68 -54.21
CA ASN A 6 -21.06 -21.14 -52.81
C ASN A 6 -19.73 -20.91 -52.09
N LYS A 7 -18.60 -21.21 -52.74
CA LYS A 7 -17.27 -21.02 -52.16
C LYS A 7 -16.95 -19.54 -51.91
N LEU A 8 -17.36 -18.66 -52.83
CA LEU A 8 -17.23 -17.21 -52.65
C LEU A 8 -18.11 -16.69 -51.50
N GLY A 9 -19.31 -17.27 -51.31
CA GLY A 9 -20.20 -16.94 -50.19
C GLY A 9 -19.58 -17.32 -48.84
N GLU A 10 -19.04 -18.53 -48.72
CA GLU A 10 -18.36 -19.01 -47.50
C GLU A 10 -17.10 -18.17 -47.18
N GLU A 11 -16.29 -17.83 -48.18
CA GLU A 11 -15.11 -16.97 -48.01
C GLU A 11 -15.51 -15.56 -47.53
N MET A 12 -16.63 -15.02 -48.04
CA MET A 12 -17.13 -13.71 -47.64
C MET A 12 -17.72 -13.72 -46.22
N GLU A 13 -18.44 -14.79 -45.83
CA GLU A 13 -18.93 -14.97 -44.45
C GLU A 13 -17.78 -15.10 -43.45
N THR A 14 -16.73 -15.85 -43.81
CA THR A 14 -15.53 -16.02 -42.99
C THR A 14 -14.81 -14.69 -42.81
N PHE A 15 -14.63 -13.92 -43.89
CA PHE A 15 -14.03 -12.58 -43.84
C PHE A 15 -14.84 -11.62 -42.95
N LEU A 16 -16.17 -11.62 -43.05
CA LEU A 16 -17.03 -10.77 -42.22
C LEU A 16 -16.98 -11.17 -40.73
N ALA A 17 -16.91 -12.47 -40.44
CA ALA A 17 -16.74 -12.98 -39.08
C ALA A 17 -15.39 -12.55 -38.49
N ASP A 18 -14.31 -12.69 -39.26
CA ASP A 18 -12.96 -12.29 -38.87
C ASP A 18 -12.85 -10.79 -38.63
N LEU A 19 -13.42 -9.97 -39.53
CA LEU A 19 -13.48 -8.52 -39.37
C LEU A 19 -14.24 -8.14 -38.09
N THR A 20 -15.39 -8.77 -37.85
CA THR A 20 -16.21 -8.52 -36.66
C THR A 20 -15.44 -8.87 -35.39
N ASN A 21 -14.74 -9.99 -35.37
CA ASN A 21 -13.91 -10.41 -34.24
C ASN A 21 -12.71 -9.48 -34.02
N ALA A 22 -12.05 -9.05 -35.10
CA ALA A 22 -10.95 -8.09 -35.03
C ALA A 22 -11.40 -6.74 -34.45
N ILE A 23 -12.55 -6.22 -34.90
CA ILE A 23 -13.13 -4.98 -34.36
C ILE A 23 -13.51 -5.14 -32.89
N LYS A 24 -14.19 -6.23 -32.52
CA LYS A 24 -14.56 -6.50 -31.12
C LYS A 24 -13.33 -6.56 -30.22
N ASN A 25 -12.30 -7.30 -30.62
CA ASN A 25 -11.07 -7.42 -29.85
C ASN A 25 -10.33 -6.08 -29.74
N LYS A 26 -10.29 -5.31 -30.83
CA LYS A 26 -9.66 -3.99 -30.82
C LYS A 26 -10.41 -3.03 -29.90
N LEU A 27 -11.75 -3.00 -29.96
CA LEU A 27 -12.58 -2.18 -29.10
C LEU A 27 -12.42 -2.57 -27.62
N ALA A 28 -12.47 -3.88 -27.32
CA ALA A 28 -12.26 -4.38 -25.96
C ALA A 28 -10.87 -3.97 -25.42
N SER A 29 -9.81 -4.11 -26.23
CA SER A 29 -8.47 -3.69 -25.83
C SER A 29 -8.37 -2.18 -25.58
N GLN A 30 -9.05 -1.36 -26.39
CA GLN A 30 -9.05 0.09 -26.22
C GLN A 30 -9.79 0.51 -24.95
N VAL A 31 -10.96 -0.08 -24.69
CA VAL A 31 -11.72 0.16 -23.45
C VAL A 31 -10.87 -0.20 -22.23
N GLN A 32 -10.20 -1.35 -22.27
CA GLN A 32 -9.31 -1.78 -21.19
C GLN A 32 -8.17 -0.79 -20.96
N THR A 33 -7.47 -0.36 -22.01
CA THR A 33 -6.38 0.63 -21.89
C THR A 33 -6.87 1.96 -21.32
N VAL A 34 -8.06 2.44 -21.73
CA VAL A 34 -8.65 3.67 -21.19
C VAL A 34 -8.97 3.51 -19.71
N GLN A 35 -9.55 2.38 -19.29
CA GLN A 35 -9.84 2.10 -17.89
C GLN A 35 -8.57 2.05 -17.04
N GLU A 36 -7.53 1.34 -17.49
CA GLU A 36 -6.24 1.27 -16.81
C GLU A 36 -5.60 2.66 -16.67
N THR A 37 -5.69 3.49 -17.70
CA THR A 37 -5.18 4.87 -17.67
C THR A 37 -5.94 5.71 -16.65
N LEU A 38 -7.28 5.66 -16.66
CA LEU A 38 -8.12 6.39 -15.72
C LEU A 38 -7.85 5.96 -14.28
N TRP A 39 -7.68 4.67 -14.01
CA TRP A 39 -7.35 4.18 -12.66
C TRP A 39 -5.96 4.60 -12.21
N ALA A 40 -4.98 4.61 -13.11
CA ALA A 40 -3.64 5.10 -12.81
C ALA A 40 -3.66 6.60 -12.46
N GLU A 41 -4.38 7.42 -13.23
CA GLU A 41 -4.51 8.85 -12.94
C GLU A 41 -5.30 9.11 -11.65
N GLN A 42 -6.40 8.37 -11.41
CA GLN A 42 -7.15 8.49 -10.16
C GLN A 42 -6.27 8.15 -8.95
N THR A 43 -5.45 7.10 -9.04
CA THR A 43 -4.53 6.72 -7.96
C THR A 43 -3.51 7.82 -7.69
N ARG A 44 -2.96 8.45 -8.73
CA ARG A 44 -2.04 9.59 -8.60
C ARG A 44 -2.70 10.79 -7.96
N LEU A 45 -3.91 11.15 -8.40
CA LEU A 45 -4.68 12.26 -7.86
C LEU A 45 -5.05 12.03 -6.39
N ASN A 46 -5.54 10.85 -6.04
CA ASN A 46 -5.85 10.49 -4.65
C ASN A 46 -4.61 10.56 -3.76
N SER A 47 -3.50 9.99 -4.22
CA SER A 47 -2.23 10.04 -3.48
C SER A 47 -1.75 11.47 -3.26
N LEU A 48 -1.85 12.31 -4.30
CA LEU A 48 -1.46 13.73 -4.21
C LEU A 48 -2.36 14.47 -3.22
N TRP A 49 -3.69 14.34 -3.35
CA TRP A 49 -4.66 14.96 -2.44
C TRP A 49 -4.45 14.53 -0.99
N TRP A 50 -4.28 13.23 -0.75
CA TRP A 50 -3.97 12.71 0.58
C TRP A 50 -2.69 13.35 1.15
N SER A 51 -1.65 13.47 0.32
CA SER A 51 -0.36 14.02 0.74
C SER A 51 -0.42 15.52 1.06
N GLU A 52 -1.26 16.28 0.35
CA GLU A 52 -1.43 17.72 0.56
C GLU A 52 -2.40 18.02 1.71
N ALA A 53 -3.45 17.22 1.88
CA ALA A 53 -4.44 17.42 2.93
C ALA A 53 -3.87 17.19 4.35
N LEU A 54 -2.84 16.33 4.47
CA LEU A 54 -2.25 15.92 5.76
C LEU A 54 -3.31 15.51 6.80
N TYR A 55 -4.34 14.80 6.32
CA TYR A 55 -5.48 14.36 7.10
C TYR A 55 -5.56 12.83 7.12
N SER A 56 -5.87 12.26 8.29
CA SER A 56 -6.11 10.83 8.48
C SER A 56 -7.58 10.50 8.30
N PRO A 57 -7.98 9.75 7.25
CA PRO A 57 -9.35 9.27 7.11
C PRO A 57 -9.75 8.30 8.23
N SER A 58 -8.79 7.53 8.75
CA SER A 58 -9.03 6.51 9.76
C SER A 58 -9.19 7.07 11.18
N LEU A 59 -8.43 8.11 11.54
CA LEU A 59 -8.55 8.82 12.82
C LEU A 59 -9.52 10.02 12.77
N ARG A 60 -9.82 10.52 11.58
CA ARG A 60 -10.63 11.73 11.35
C ARG A 60 -10.05 13.00 11.97
N CYS A 61 -8.72 13.16 11.91
CA CYS A 61 -8.00 14.33 12.36
C CYS A 61 -6.79 14.62 11.46
N GLY A 62 -6.17 15.79 11.59
CA GLY A 62 -4.91 16.09 10.93
C GLY A 62 -3.76 15.27 11.50
N TYR A 63 -2.82 14.83 10.65
CA TYR A 63 -1.61 14.13 11.11
C TYR A 63 -0.69 15.01 11.98
N ARG A 64 -0.84 16.33 11.91
CA ARG A 64 -0.10 17.30 12.75
C ARG A 64 -0.65 17.42 14.17
N GLU A 65 -1.82 16.85 14.44
CA GLU A 65 -2.50 16.91 15.74
C GLU A 65 -2.13 15.73 16.66
N ILE A 66 -1.38 14.76 16.13
CA ILE A 66 -1.01 13.52 16.82
C ILE A 66 0.52 13.37 16.87
N PRO A 67 1.06 12.52 17.76
CA PRO A 67 2.50 12.27 17.83
C PRO A 67 3.07 11.81 16.48
N PRO A 68 4.27 12.28 16.07
CA PRO A 68 4.82 11.98 14.75
C PRO A 68 5.10 10.48 14.54
N GLU A 69 5.40 9.74 15.61
CA GLU A 69 5.55 8.28 15.62
C GLU A 69 4.25 7.57 15.24
N LEU A 70 3.13 8.04 15.81
CA LEU A 70 1.79 7.55 15.52
C LEU A 70 1.38 7.94 14.10
N ALA A 71 1.60 9.21 13.73
CA ALA A 71 1.30 9.73 12.41
C ALA A 71 2.02 8.94 11.31
N ALA A 72 3.34 8.76 11.41
CA ALA A 72 4.13 8.04 10.41
C ALA A 72 3.66 6.59 10.23
N THR A 73 3.20 5.95 11.31
CA THR A 73 2.67 4.58 11.29
C THR A 73 1.29 4.54 10.63
N ILE A 74 0.36 5.42 11.03
CA ILE A 74 -1.00 5.46 10.48
C ILE A 74 -1.01 5.91 9.03
N MET A 75 -0.15 6.87 8.65
CA MET A 75 -0.01 7.33 7.26
C MET A 75 0.32 6.19 6.29
N ALA A 76 1.10 5.18 6.72
CA ALA A 76 1.36 4.01 5.91
C ALA A 76 0.09 3.17 5.67
N PHE A 77 -0.75 3.01 6.68
CA PHE A 77 -2.01 2.26 6.57
C PHE A 77 -3.09 3.04 5.81
N ASP A 78 -3.22 4.33 6.07
CA ASP A 78 -4.18 5.22 5.39
C ASP A 78 -3.86 5.30 3.91
N LEU A 79 -2.60 5.51 3.53
CA LEU A 79 -2.21 5.53 2.12
C LEU A 79 -2.48 4.20 1.42
N LEU A 80 -2.31 3.06 2.10
CA LEU A 80 -2.65 1.75 1.53
C LEU A 80 -4.15 1.55 1.27
N ALA A 81 -5.01 2.29 1.97
CA ALA A 81 -6.45 2.29 1.71
C ALA A 81 -6.84 3.18 0.52
N GLU A 82 -6.06 4.23 0.26
CA GLU A 82 -6.31 5.21 -0.81
C GLU A 82 -5.80 4.76 -2.19
N VAL A 83 -4.84 3.82 -2.24
CA VAL A 83 -4.15 3.44 -3.48
C VAL A 83 -4.50 2.03 -3.94
N SER A 84 -4.62 1.88 -5.26
CA SER A 84 -4.72 0.57 -5.90
C SER A 84 -3.41 -0.21 -5.76
N LYS A 85 -3.53 -1.54 -5.67
CA LYS A 85 -2.40 -2.48 -5.66
C LYS A 85 -2.31 -3.20 -7.01
N PRO A 86 -1.11 -3.43 -7.58
CA PRO A 86 0.20 -3.04 -7.07
C PRO A 86 0.46 -1.54 -7.24
N THR A 87 1.13 -0.94 -6.26
CA THR A 87 1.36 0.51 -6.26
C THR A 87 2.75 0.88 -6.78
N PRO A 88 2.89 1.88 -7.67
CA PRO A 88 4.19 2.32 -8.20
C PRO A 88 5.21 2.67 -7.12
N ALA A 89 6.51 2.56 -7.45
CA ALA A 89 7.65 2.91 -6.58
C ALA A 89 7.48 4.32 -5.95
N SER A 90 7.08 5.29 -6.77
CA SER A 90 6.93 6.70 -6.44
C SER A 90 5.96 6.98 -5.29
N VAL A 91 4.89 6.20 -5.12
CA VAL A 91 3.92 6.42 -4.03
C VAL A 91 4.55 6.20 -2.65
N ALA A 92 5.44 5.21 -2.53
CA ALA A 92 6.14 4.98 -1.26
C ALA A 92 7.18 6.08 -0.97
N HIS A 93 7.72 6.73 -2.01
CA HIS A 93 8.54 7.94 -1.84
C HIS A 93 7.71 9.16 -1.48
N LEU A 94 6.52 9.33 -2.09
CA LEU A 94 5.57 10.36 -1.72
C LEU A 94 5.19 10.26 -0.23
N LEU A 95 4.95 9.04 0.27
CA LEU A 95 4.74 8.80 1.71
C LEU A 95 5.90 9.32 2.55
N ALA A 96 7.13 8.96 2.21
CA ALA A 96 8.32 9.40 2.95
C ALA A 96 8.43 10.94 2.97
N GLU A 97 8.29 11.60 1.81
CA GLU A 97 8.31 13.06 1.71
C GLU A 97 7.14 13.71 2.49
N THR A 98 5.98 13.05 2.53
CA THR A 98 4.82 13.56 3.29
C THR A 98 5.05 13.46 4.79
N VAL A 99 5.63 12.36 5.26
CA VAL A 99 6.03 12.22 6.67
C VAL A 99 7.11 13.23 7.03
N ASN A 100 8.08 13.46 6.15
CA ASN A 100 9.14 14.46 6.34
C ASN A 100 8.61 15.90 6.52
N ARG A 101 7.41 16.20 6.00
CA ARG A 101 6.73 17.49 6.20
C ARG A 101 6.07 17.64 7.58
N LEU A 102 6.01 16.58 8.39
CA LEU A 102 5.46 16.66 9.75
C LEU A 102 6.48 17.28 10.72
N PRO A 103 6.02 18.07 11.71
CA PRO A 103 6.90 18.59 12.75
C PRO A 103 7.62 17.45 13.49
N GLY A 104 8.95 17.50 13.53
CA GLY A 104 9.77 16.52 14.25
C GLY A 104 9.99 15.18 13.54
N ALA A 105 9.51 15.00 12.31
CA ALA A 105 9.62 13.73 11.56
C ALA A 105 10.59 13.79 10.37
N GLY A 106 11.61 14.65 10.44
CA GLY A 106 12.56 14.86 9.35
C GLY A 106 13.45 13.65 9.05
N PHE A 107 13.99 13.56 7.84
CA PHE A 107 14.98 12.54 7.46
C PHE A 107 16.27 12.60 8.30
N ASP A 108 16.61 13.80 8.79
CA ASP A 108 17.77 14.10 9.64
C ASP A 108 17.59 13.59 11.08
N ARG A 109 16.34 13.42 11.52
CA ARG A 109 16.00 12.90 12.84
C ARG A 109 15.92 11.39 12.79
N LYS A 110 16.86 10.74 13.45
CA LYS A 110 16.86 9.30 13.65
C LYS A 110 16.57 8.98 15.11
N GLN A 111 15.89 7.87 15.32
CA GLN A 111 15.62 7.33 16.64
C GLN A 111 15.78 5.81 16.61
N GLY A 112 16.06 5.23 17.77
CA GLY A 112 16.14 3.79 17.94
C GLY A 112 14.80 3.14 17.58
N PHE A 113 14.85 2.07 16.78
CA PHE A 113 13.63 1.37 16.40
C PHE A 113 12.88 0.81 17.62
N ARG A 114 13.62 0.42 18.66
CA ARG A 114 13.06 -0.05 19.94
C ARG A 114 12.21 1.01 20.64
N ASP A 115 12.75 2.21 20.82
CA ASP A 115 12.07 3.30 21.53
C ASP A 115 10.77 3.65 20.83
N TRP A 116 10.79 3.59 19.51
CA TRP A 116 9.58 3.81 18.75
C TRP A 116 8.53 2.71 18.87
N LEU A 117 8.92 1.42 18.84
CA LEU A 117 7.95 0.35 19.12
C LEU A 117 7.29 0.55 20.50
N LEU A 118 8.04 1.03 21.49
CA LEU A 118 7.49 1.39 22.80
C LEU A 118 6.52 2.57 22.73
N GLU A 119 6.80 3.60 21.94
CA GLU A 119 5.86 4.72 21.69
C GLU A 119 4.58 4.26 20.97
N ILE A 120 4.69 3.33 20.01
CA ILE A 120 3.53 2.70 19.36
C ILE A 120 2.69 1.93 20.39
N CYS A 121 3.32 1.18 21.29
CA CYS A 121 2.60 0.49 22.37
C CYS A 121 1.82 1.48 23.27
N LYS A 122 2.43 2.63 23.61
CA LYS A 122 1.77 3.68 24.42
C LYS A 122 0.60 4.34 23.71
N THR A 123 0.67 4.45 22.38
CA THR A 123 -0.34 5.09 21.54
C THR A 123 -1.34 4.10 20.92
N ARG A 124 -1.23 2.81 21.25
CA ARG A 124 -2.07 1.72 20.72
C ARG A 124 -3.58 1.96 20.89
N ASP A 125 -4.01 2.57 21.98
CA ASP A 125 -5.44 2.86 22.20
C ASP A 125 -5.96 4.02 21.33
N GLN A 126 -5.07 4.81 20.75
CA GLN A 126 -5.41 5.83 19.76
C GLN A 126 -5.54 5.25 18.35
N PHE A 127 -5.07 4.01 18.09
CA PHE A 127 -5.18 3.41 16.76
C PHE A 127 -6.64 3.10 16.38
N PRO A 128 -7.04 3.34 15.11
CA PRO A 128 -8.36 3.00 14.64
C PRO A 128 -8.62 1.49 14.73
N GLN A 129 -9.71 1.10 15.38
CA GLN A 129 -10.06 -0.31 15.55
C GLN A 129 -10.30 -1.04 14.21
N ALA A 130 -10.73 -0.32 13.17
CA ALA A 130 -10.87 -0.87 11.83
C ALA A 130 -9.50 -1.32 11.28
N VAL A 131 -8.48 -0.46 11.39
CA VAL A 131 -7.11 -0.77 10.98
C VAL A 131 -6.57 -1.97 11.75
N LEU A 132 -6.73 -1.99 13.08
CA LEU A 132 -6.25 -3.08 13.92
C LEU A 132 -6.87 -4.45 13.57
N LYS A 133 -8.15 -4.48 13.19
CA LYS A 133 -8.85 -5.71 12.77
C LYS A 133 -8.39 -6.23 11.41
N ASP A 134 -7.92 -5.33 10.54
CA ASP A 134 -7.48 -5.68 9.19
C ASP A 134 -6.03 -6.16 9.13
N LEU A 135 -5.26 -6.00 10.21
CA LEU A 135 -3.88 -6.47 10.30
C LEU A 135 -3.81 -8.00 10.22
N ILE A 136 -3.08 -8.49 9.23
CA ILE A 136 -2.72 -9.91 9.14
C ILE A 136 -1.69 -10.22 10.24
N PRO A 137 -1.90 -11.24 11.09
CA PRO A 137 -0.96 -11.58 12.13
C PRO A 137 0.39 -12.03 11.54
N PRO A 138 1.50 -11.76 12.24
CA PRO A 138 2.83 -12.22 11.82
C PRO A 138 2.96 -13.74 11.97
N PRO A 139 3.94 -14.38 11.31
CA PRO A 139 4.19 -15.81 11.46
C PRO A 139 4.66 -16.16 12.88
N ASP A 140 4.20 -17.31 13.38
CA ASP A 140 4.53 -17.79 14.73
C ASP A 140 6.02 -18.11 14.89
N GLU A 141 6.66 -18.63 13.83
CA GLU A 141 8.06 -19.04 13.81
C GLU A 141 8.90 -18.25 12.80
N GLY A 142 10.22 -18.32 12.94
CA GLY A 142 11.17 -17.69 12.02
C GLY A 142 11.40 -16.19 12.27
N ARG A 143 12.06 -15.56 11.28
CA ARG A 143 12.42 -14.13 11.32
C ARG A 143 11.21 -13.25 11.05
N LEU A 144 11.14 -12.14 11.77
CA LEU A 144 10.08 -11.14 11.62
C LEU A 144 10.55 -9.97 10.78
N SER A 145 9.65 -9.38 9.98
CA SER A 145 9.90 -8.10 9.35
C SER A 145 9.70 -6.93 10.33
N LEU A 146 10.10 -5.72 9.92
CA LEU A 146 9.85 -4.50 10.68
C LEU A 146 8.34 -4.26 10.86
N ARG A 147 7.55 -4.53 9.82
CA ARG A 147 6.09 -4.51 9.89
C ARG A 147 5.54 -5.49 10.92
N ASP A 148 6.09 -6.69 10.99
CA ASP A 148 5.60 -7.70 11.94
C ASP A 148 5.86 -7.30 13.39
N ALA A 149 7.02 -6.69 13.66
CA ALA A 149 7.30 -6.12 14.98
C ALA A 149 6.29 -5.00 15.35
N VAL A 150 5.90 -4.16 14.39
CA VAL A 150 4.85 -3.14 14.60
C VAL A 150 3.49 -3.79 14.89
N VAL A 151 3.12 -4.84 14.15
CA VAL A 151 1.84 -5.54 14.40
C VAL A 151 1.83 -6.21 15.78
N LEU A 152 2.95 -6.78 16.23
CA LEU A 152 3.06 -7.32 17.59
C LEU A 152 2.98 -6.20 18.65
N ALA A 153 3.60 -5.05 18.41
CA ALA A 153 3.54 -3.88 19.30
C ALA A 153 2.10 -3.33 19.43
N LEU A 154 1.30 -3.42 18.36
CA LEU A 154 -0.12 -3.06 18.36
C LEU A 154 -1.05 -4.12 18.99
N GLY A 155 -0.50 -5.28 19.35
CA GLY A 155 -1.20 -6.36 20.05
C GLY A 155 -1.67 -5.97 21.45
N LYS A 156 -2.47 -6.83 22.08
CA LYS A 156 -3.01 -6.58 23.44
C LYS A 156 -1.95 -6.70 24.55
N ASN A 157 -0.94 -7.54 24.36
CA ASN A 157 0.14 -7.76 25.31
C ASN A 157 1.47 -7.82 24.55
N PRO A 158 2.00 -6.65 24.15
CA PRO A 158 3.17 -6.59 23.28
C PRO A 158 4.44 -6.96 24.07
N ASP A 159 5.18 -7.95 23.58
CA ASP A 159 6.56 -8.21 24.01
C ASP A 159 7.52 -7.66 22.93
N VAL A 160 7.90 -6.40 23.10
CA VAL A 160 8.74 -5.66 22.15
C VAL A 160 10.13 -6.29 22.06
N ASP A 161 10.70 -6.74 23.17
CA ASP A 161 12.05 -7.30 23.20
C ASP A 161 12.09 -8.67 22.51
N ALA A 162 11.07 -9.52 22.72
CA ALA A 162 10.95 -10.79 21.98
C ALA A 162 10.73 -10.56 20.47
N ALA A 163 9.91 -9.57 20.09
CA ALA A 163 9.69 -9.22 18.69
C ALA A 163 10.99 -8.76 18.02
N LEU A 164 11.73 -7.83 18.64
CA LEU A 164 12.99 -7.30 18.12
C LEU A 164 14.05 -8.40 17.94
N ARG A 165 14.21 -9.31 18.90
CA ARG A 165 15.14 -10.45 18.78
C ARG A 165 14.87 -11.28 17.53
N ARG A 166 13.60 -11.45 17.13
CA ARG A 166 13.23 -12.19 15.92
C ARG A 166 13.40 -11.38 14.63
N THR A 167 13.45 -10.05 14.68
CA THR A 167 13.77 -9.22 13.50
C THR A 167 15.24 -9.32 13.12
N GLY A 168 16.13 -9.49 14.11
CA GLY A 168 17.57 -9.40 13.92
C GLY A 168 18.08 -7.98 13.64
N ILE A 169 17.26 -6.96 13.92
CA ILE A 169 17.66 -5.56 13.94
C ILE A 169 18.52 -5.34 15.20
N SER A 170 19.66 -4.66 15.04
CA SER A 170 20.56 -4.34 16.15
C SER A 170 19.92 -3.31 17.09
N ASP A 171 20.25 -3.35 18.37
CA ASP A 171 19.69 -2.42 19.37
C ASP A 171 20.12 -0.96 19.12
N ASP A 172 21.24 -0.75 18.43
CA ASP A 172 21.76 0.55 17.99
C ASP A 172 21.22 0.98 16.61
N ALA A 173 20.31 0.21 16.01
CA ALA A 173 19.75 0.55 14.71
C ALA A 173 18.83 1.77 14.81
N GLU A 174 19.28 2.86 14.21
CA GLU A 174 18.52 4.09 14.11
C GLU A 174 17.83 4.23 12.76
N LEU A 175 16.60 4.75 12.78
CA LEU A 175 15.80 4.98 11.58
C LEU A 175 15.06 6.31 11.71
N SER A 176 14.88 7.01 10.59
CA SER A 176 14.00 8.17 10.53
C SER A 176 12.56 7.75 10.20
N LEU A 177 11.59 8.51 10.72
CA LEU A 177 10.16 8.26 10.49
C LEU A 177 9.78 8.16 9.00
N PRO A 178 10.34 8.97 8.07
CA PRO A 178 10.08 8.84 6.64
C PRO A 178 10.56 7.51 6.05
N VAL A 179 11.73 7.03 6.48
CA VAL A 179 12.30 5.78 5.96
C VAL A 179 11.49 4.60 6.47
N PHE A 180 11.08 4.64 7.73
CA PHE A 180 10.18 3.63 8.25
C PHE A 180 8.84 3.61 7.57
N SER A 181 8.15 4.74 7.43
CA SER A 181 6.77 4.74 6.95
C SER A 181 6.71 4.10 5.56
N ARG A 182 7.73 4.39 4.74
CA ARG A 182 7.99 3.74 3.46
C ARG A 182 8.21 2.23 3.59
N ALA A 183 9.05 1.79 4.52
CA ALA A 183 9.34 0.38 4.75
C ALA A 183 8.10 -0.39 5.22
N LEU A 184 7.37 0.15 6.21
CA LEU A 184 6.12 -0.37 6.73
C LEU A 184 5.07 -0.48 5.61
N PHE A 185 4.87 0.58 4.83
CA PHE A 185 3.96 0.59 3.69
C PHE A 185 4.25 -0.53 2.69
N ARG A 186 5.52 -0.73 2.32
CA ARG A 186 5.92 -1.77 1.36
C ARG A 186 5.75 -3.17 1.92
N GLN A 187 6.11 -3.38 3.18
CA GLN A 187 5.99 -4.69 3.83
C GLN A 187 4.52 -5.06 4.05
N GLU A 188 3.69 -4.13 4.51
CA GLU A 188 2.25 -4.33 4.66
C GLU A 188 1.57 -4.56 3.29
N GLN A 189 1.97 -3.83 2.24
CA GLN A 189 1.52 -4.09 0.87
C GLN A 189 1.84 -5.52 0.42
N ALA A 190 3.07 -5.98 0.66
CA ALA A 190 3.50 -7.32 0.27
C ALA A 190 2.69 -8.40 1.00
N VAL A 191 2.44 -8.23 2.30
CA VAL A 191 1.61 -9.14 3.10
C VAL A 191 0.17 -9.18 2.59
N ARG A 192 -0.44 -8.03 2.27
CA ARG A 192 -1.81 -7.98 1.73
C ARG A 192 -1.92 -8.64 0.36
N LEU A 193 -0.92 -8.47 -0.50
CA LEU A 193 -0.86 -9.10 -1.83
C LEU A 193 -0.67 -10.62 -1.72
N ALA A 194 0.21 -11.08 -0.82
CA ALA A 194 0.43 -12.51 -0.58
C ALA A 194 -0.77 -13.19 0.08
N GLY A 195 -1.49 -12.48 0.96
CA GLY A 195 -2.67 -12.97 1.67
C GLY A 195 -3.99 -12.94 0.88
N GLY A 196 -3.99 -12.56 -0.40
CA GLY A 196 -5.19 -12.56 -1.26
C GLY A 196 -6.20 -11.44 -1.01
N ARG A 197 -5.85 -10.40 -0.23
CA ARG A 197 -6.63 -9.16 -0.11
C ARG A 197 -6.05 -8.11 -1.05
N ALA A 198 -6.22 -8.35 -2.35
CA ALA A 198 -6.02 -7.33 -3.39
C ALA A 198 -7.12 -6.27 -3.24
#